data_AF-A0AAX1N385-F1
#
_entry.id   AF-A0AAX1N385-F1
#
_cell.length_a   1.000
_cell.length_b   1.000
_cell.length_c   1.000
_cell.angle_alpha   90.00
_cell.angle_beta   90.00
_cell.angle_gamma   90.00
#
_symmetry.space_group_name_H-M   'P 1'
#
loop_
_entity.id
_entity.type
_entity.pdbx_description
1 polymer ?
#
loop_
_entity_poly.entity_id
_entity_poly.type
_entity_poly.pdbx_seq_one_letter_code
_entity_poly.pdbx_strand_id
1 'polypeptide(L)' 'MNYSSLEEKLERVDDHIIGIWKFKRKGMSPKWCATYCWEGEYYDIEGKPTVEEVLDCLYRELVLLQHGEEVTLSV' A
#
# COMPACT_ATOMS: atom_id res chain seq x y z
N MET A 1 -0.27 14.70 16.43
CA MET A 1 -0.18 13.94 15.17
C MET A 1 -0.07 12.49 15.56
N ASN A 2 -1.15 11.72 15.41
CA ASN A 2 -1.11 10.29 15.69
C ASN A 2 -0.47 9.66 14.45
N TYR A 3 0.85 9.47 14.49
CA TYR A 3 1.51 8.62 13.51
C TYR A 3 0.96 7.22 13.76
N SER A 4 -0.02 6.79 12.96
CA SER A 4 -0.39 5.39 12.93
C SER A 4 0.89 4.60 12.75
N SER A 5 1.21 3.75 13.73
CA SER A 5 2.41 2.92 13.65
C SER A 5 2.36 2.12 12.35
N LEU A 6 3.52 1.68 11.87
CA LEU A 6 3.57 0.82 10.68
C LEU A 6 2.64 -0.40 10.81
N GLU A 7 2.51 -0.92 12.04
CA GLU A 7 1.60 -2.00 12.42
C GLU A 7 0.13 -1.61 12.20
N GLU A 8 -0.32 -0.45 12.68
CA GLU A 8 -1.69 0.03 12.43
C GLU A 8 -2.00 0.17 10.94
N LYS A 9 -1.01 0.55 10.11
CA LYS A 9 -1.20 0.65 8.66
C LYS A 9 -1.28 -0.72 7.99
N LEU A 10 -0.51 -1.69 8.47
CA LEU A 10 -0.56 -3.08 8.01
C LEU A 10 -1.90 -3.73 8.38
N GLU A 11 -2.37 -3.56 9.61
CA GLU A 11 -3.66 -4.11 10.07
C GLU A 11 -4.83 -3.70 9.18
N ARG A 12 -4.81 -2.50 8.60
CA ARG A 12 -5.87 -2.00 7.70
C ARG A 12 -5.91 -2.70 6.34
N VAL A 13 -4.86 -3.41 5.96
CA VAL A 13 -4.71 -4.03 4.63
C VAL A 13 -4.39 -5.52 4.70
N ASP A 14 -4.27 -6.08 5.91
CA ASP A 14 -3.72 -7.42 6.17
C ASP A 14 -4.48 -8.54 5.45
N ASP A 15 -5.81 -8.44 5.38
CA ASP A 15 -6.67 -9.44 4.71
C ASP A 15 -6.49 -9.49 3.19
N HIS A 16 -5.89 -8.44 2.60
CA HIS A 16 -5.75 -8.30 1.15
C HIS A 16 -4.28 -8.36 0.71
N ILE A 17 -3.34 -8.00 1.57
CA ILE A 17 -1.93 -7.88 1.19
C ILE A 17 -1.27 -9.25 1.10
N ILE A 18 -0.56 -9.49 -0.01
CA ILE A 18 0.21 -10.72 -0.21
C ILE A 18 1.66 -10.52 0.23
N GLY A 19 2.20 -9.33 -0.03
CA GLY A 19 3.55 -9.01 0.39
C GLY A 19 3.98 -7.62 0.00
N ILE A 20 5.03 -7.16 0.67
CA ILE A 20 5.71 -5.88 0.43
C ILE A 20 7.16 -6.18 0.14
N TRP A 21 7.73 -5.57 -0.89
CA TRP A 21 9.15 -5.71 -1.19
C TRP A 21 9.80 -4.39 -1.56
N LYS A 22 11.09 -4.31 -1.25
CA LYS A 22 11.96 -3.21 -1.65
C LYS A 22 12.78 -3.64 -2.86
N PHE A 23 12.52 -3.02 -4.01
CA PHE A 23 13.20 -3.31 -5.26
C PHE A 23 14.19 -2.20 -5.63
N LYS A 24 15.32 -2.57 -6.22
CA LYS A 24 16.36 -1.63 -6.66
C LYS A 24 16.84 -1.99 -8.07
N ARG A 25 16.57 -1.12 -9.05
CA ARG A 25 17.22 -1.19 -10.37
C ARG A 25 18.61 -0.55 -10.30
N LYS A 26 19.57 -1.09 -11.05
CA LYS A 26 20.93 -0.51 -11.13
C LYS A 26 20.84 0.95 -11.60
N GLY A 27 21.47 1.86 -10.85
CA GLY A 27 21.44 3.30 -11.15
C GLY A 27 20.19 4.05 -10.66
N MET A 28 19.26 3.41 -9.96
CA MET A 28 18.06 4.05 -9.40
C MET A 28 18.04 3.97 -7.87
N SER A 29 17.28 4.87 -7.24
CA SER A 29 16.96 4.76 -5.82
C SER A 29 16.07 3.54 -5.58
N PRO A 30 16.24 2.83 -4.45
CA PRO A 30 15.33 1.76 -4.08
C PRO A 30 13.89 2.27 -3.96
N LYS A 31 12.93 1.45 -4.36
CA LYS A 31 11.50 1.73 -4.27
C LYS A 31 10.80 0.59 -3.55
N TRP A 32 9.71 0.91 -2.88
CA TRP A 32 8.82 -0.03 -2.23
C TRP A 32 7.63 -0.33 -3.13
N CYS A 33 7.22 -1.58 -3.14
CA CYS A 33 6.05 -2.08 -3.85
C CYS A 33 5.27 -3.06 -2.96
N ALA A 34 4.01 -3.33 -3.29
CA ALA A 34 3.22 -4.39 -2.69
C ALA A 34 2.33 -5.08 -3.72
N THR A 35 2.05 -6.37 -3.53
CA THR A 35 0.99 -7.11 -4.23
C THR A 35 -0.17 -7.29 -3.26
N TYR A 36 -1.39 -7.15 -3.75
CA TYR A 36 -2.61 -7.44 -3.01
C TYR A 36 -3.62 -8.23 -3.85
N CYS A 37 -4.57 -8.88 -3.18
CA CYS A 37 -5.66 -9.63 -3.79
C CYS A 37 -6.99 -8.92 -3.55
N TRP A 38 -7.77 -8.76 -4.62
CA TRP A 38 -9.15 -8.27 -4.56
C TRP A 38 -10.03 -9.09 -5.50
N GLU A 39 -11.13 -9.65 -4.97
CA GLU A 39 -12.09 -10.48 -5.72
C GLU A 39 -11.46 -11.62 -6.55
N GLY A 40 -10.34 -12.18 -6.07
CA GLY A 40 -9.63 -13.29 -6.73
C GLY A 40 -8.61 -12.87 -7.78
N GLU A 41 -8.48 -11.56 -8.03
CA GLU A 41 -7.49 -10.97 -8.94
C GLU A 41 -6.33 -10.34 -8.15
N TYR A 42 -5.17 -10.23 -8.80
CA TYR A 42 -3.92 -9.77 -8.19
C TYR A 42 -3.48 -8.44 -8.78
N TYR A 43 -3.08 -7.51 -7.91
CA TYR A 43 -2.76 -6.14 -8.27
C TYR A 43 -1.49 -5.67 -7.55
N ASP A 44 -0.77 -4.72 -8.14
CA ASP A 44 0.48 -4.20 -7.61
C ASP A 44 0.43 -2.68 -7.35
N ILE A 45 0.88 -2.27 -6.16
CA ILE A 45 1.31 -0.90 -5.86
C ILE A 45 2.80 -0.81 -6.19
N GLU A 46 3.18 0.03 -7.14
CA GLU A 46 4.59 0.18 -7.54
C GLU A 46 5.23 1.51 -7.16
N GLY A 47 6.54 1.47 -6.88
CA GLY A 47 7.41 2.63 -7.07
C GLY A 47 7.43 3.67 -5.93
N LYS A 48 6.98 3.31 -4.73
CA LYS A 48 6.88 4.27 -3.61
C LYS A 48 8.22 4.51 -2.90
N PRO A 49 8.49 5.73 -2.42
CA PRO A 49 9.67 6.07 -1.62
C PRO A 49 9.80 5.30 -0.29
N THR A 50 8.68 5.04 0.40
CA THR A 50 8.65 4.40 1.73
C THR A 50 7.61 3.28 1.78
N VAL A 51 7.69 2.43 2.81
CA VAL A 51 6.72 1.36 3.03
C VAL A 51 5.37 1.94 3.47
N GLU A 52 5.38 3.01 4.25
CA GLU A 52 4.20 3.71 4.70
C GLU A 52 3.39 4.27 3.52
N GLU A 53 4.07 4.81 2.51
CA GLU A 53 3.41 5.27 1.28
C GLU A 53 2.81 4.12 0.45
N VAL A 54 3.40 2.92 0.48
CA VAL A 54 2.81 1.73 -0.14
C VAL A 54 1.51 1.35 0.56
N LEU A 55 1.54 1.27 1.89
CA LEU A 55 0.38 0.92 2.70
C LEU A 55 -0.74 1.95 2.59
N ASP A 56 -0.38 3.23 2.57
CA ASP A 56 -1.33 4.33 2.37
C ASP A 56 -2.00 4.27 0.99
N CYS A 57 -1.24 3.95 -0.07
CA CYS A 57 -1.80 3.74 -1.41
C CYS A 57 -2.70 2.50 -1.47
N LEU A 58 -2.25 1.38 -0.91
CA LEU A 58 -3.03 0.15 -0.88
C LEU A 58 -4.36 0.35 -0.14
N TYR A 59 -4.33 0.99 1.04
CA TYR A 59 -5.55 1.29 1.79
C TYR A 59 -6.53 2.15 0.99
N ARG A 60 -6.04 3.19 0.29
CA ARG A 60 -6.91 4.02 -0.57
C ARG A 60 -7.51 3.23 -1.72
N GLU A 61 -6.75 2.35 -2.36
CA GLU A 61 -7.26 1.49 -3.43
C GLU A 61 -8.33 0.53 -2.90
N LEU A 62 -8.11 -0.11 -1.75
CA LEU A 62 -9.10 -0.99 -1.14
C LEU A 62 -10.39 -0.26 -0.77
N VAL A 63 -10.30 0.96 -0.21
CA VAL A 63 -11.52 1.75 0.09
C VAL A 63 -12.26 2.14 -1.19
N LEU A 64 -11.53 2.54 -2.24
CA LEU A 64 -12.13 2.85 -3.53
C LEU A 64 -12.84 1.63 -4.14
N LEU A 65 -12.23 0.45 -4.05
CA LEU A 65 -12.81 -0.80 -4.53
C LEU A 65 -14.03 -1.24 -3.70
N GLN A 66 -13.99 -1.06 -2.38
CA GLN A 66 -15.08 -1.42 -1.47
C GLN A 66 -16.30 -0.50 -1.57
N HIS A 67 -16.07 0.80 -1.72
CA HIS A 67 -17.11 1.82 -1.53
C HIS A 67 -17.36 2.70 -2.75
N GLY A 68 -16.48 2.65 -3.77
CA GLY A 68 -16.53 3.57 -4.90
C GLY A 68 -16.13 5.01 -4.53
N GLU A 69 -15.50 5.21 -3.37
CA GLU A 69 -15.14 6.52 -2.82
C GLU A 69 -13.61 6.70 -2.75
N GLU A 70 -13.11 7.86 -3.17
CA GLU A 70 -11.70 8.23 -2.95
C GLU A 70 -11.49 8.79 -1.54
N VAL A 71 -10.50 8.22 -0.81
CA VAL A 71 -10.13 8.72 0.52
C VAL A 71 -8.89 9.60 0.46
N THR A 72 -8.97 10.78 1.07
CA THR A 72 -7.81 11.62 1.35
C THR A 72 -7.25 11.28 2.73
N LEU A 73 -6.03 10.76 2.79
CA LEU A 73 -5.34 10.60 4.08
C LEU A 73 -4.78 11.97 4.49
N SER A 74 -5.10 12.41 5.70
CA SER A 74 -4.52 13.62 6.28
C SER A 74 -3.06 13.35 6.65
N VAL A 75 -2.17 14.29 6.26
CA VAL A 75 -0.72 14.24 6.48
C VAL A 75 -0.38 14.47 7.96
#